data_AF-A0A959Y9A7-F1
#
_entry.id   AF-A0A959Y9A7-F1
#
_cell.length_a   1.000
_cell.length_b   1.000
_cell.length_c   1.000
_cell.angle_alpha   90.00
_cell.angle_beta   90.00
_cell.angle_gamma   90.00
#
_symmetry.space_group_name_H-M   'P 1'
#
loop_
_entity.id
_entity.type
_entity.pdbx_description
1 polymer ?
#
loop_
_entity_poly.entity_id
_entity_poly.type
_entity_poly.pdbx_seq_one_letter_code
_entity_poly.pdbx_strand_id
1 'polypeptide(L)'
;MTTETKTMTTKQVADRLVALCREGSFASAIEELYAPDIVSIEPPGSNAPERLEGLENVKQKTVQFDAMVEAHHGITVSDPV
;
A
#
# COMPACT_ATOMS: atom_id res chain seq x y z
N MET A 1 -18.92 7.94 18.54
CA MET A 1 -17.51 8.32 18.39
C MET A 1 -17.39 9.05 17.07
N THR A 2 -17.09 10.33 17.09
CA THR A 2 -16.81 11.12 15.89
C THR A 2 -15.39 10.82 15.46
N THR A 3 -15.22 10.08 14.37
CA THR A 3 -13.93 9.95 13.69
C THR A 3 -13.56 11.30 13.11
N GLU A 4 -12.50 11.90 13.63
CA GLU A 4 -11.92 13.12 13.08
C GLU A 4 -11.20 12.73 11.78
N THR A 5 -11.79 13.10 10.63
CA THR A 5 -11.20 12.79 9.33
C THR A 5 -9.92 13.61 9.15
N LYS A 6 -8.76 12.98 9.31
CA LYS A 6 -7.44 13.55 8.95
C LYS A 6 -7.48 13.90 7.46
N THR A 7 -7.74 15.17 7.15
CA THR A 7 -7.82 15.63 5.76
C THR A 7 -6.43 16.07 5.31
N MET A 8 -5.72 15.16 4.64
CA MET A 8 -4.44 15.45 3.99
C MET A 8 -4.69 15.96 2.56
N THR A 9 -3.87 16.90 2.09
CA THR A 9 -3.83 17.24 0.66
C THR A 9 -3.23 16.08 -0.14
N THR A 10 -3.53 16.01 -1.45
CA THR A 10 -2.92 15.01 -2.35
C THR A 10 -1.39 15.03 -2.27
N LYS A 11 -0.80 16.23 -2.22
CA LYS A 11 0.65 16.39 -2.06
C LYS A 11 1.16 15.74 -0.76
N GLN A 12 0.50 15.99 0.36
CA GLN A 12 0.90 15.41 1.64
C GLN A 12 0.74 13.88 1.66
N VAL A 13 -0.31 13.35 1.03
CA VAL A 13 -0.49 11.89 0.88
C VAL A 13 0.65 11.30 0.05
N ALA A 14 0.99 11.92 -1.07
CA ALA A 14 2.06 11.45 -1.95
C ALA A 14 3.44 11.53 -1.27
N ASP A 15 3.74 12.64 -0.59
CA ASP A 15 4.97 12.80 0.20
C ASP A 15 5.06 11.73 1.31
N ARG A 16 3.94 11.44 1.99
CA ARG A 16 3.88 10.42 3.05
C ARG A 16 4.06 9.00 2.50
N LEU A 17 3.40 8.69 1.38
CA LEU A 17 3.52 7.38 0.73
C LEU A 17 4.96 7.11 0.30
N VAL A 18 5.61 8.08 -0.36
CA VAL A 18 7.00 7.91 -0.82
C VAL A 18 7.96 7.71 0.35
N ALA A 19 7.80 8.46 1.44
CA ALA A 19 8.62 8.30 2.64
C ALA A 19 8.51 6.87 3.21
N LEU A 20 7.29 6.37 3.40
CA LEU A 20 7.05 5.02 3.91
C LEU A 20 7.61 3.93 2.99
N CYS A 21 7.40 4.07 1.68
CA CYS A 21 7.92 3.10 0.70
C CYS A 21 9.45 3.08 0.64
N ARG A 22 10.13 4.23 0.81
CA ARG A 22 11.61 4.29 0.86
C ARG A 22 12.19 3.56 2.07
N GLU A 23 11.43 3.50 3.17
CA GLU A 23 11.79 2.76 4.38
C GLU A 23 11.43 1.27 4.30
N GLY A 24 10.74 0.83 3.25
CA GLY A 24 10.17 -0.52 3.16
C GLY A 24 8.93 -0.73 4.04
N SER A 25 8.35 0.35 4.58
CA SER A 25 7.21 0.33 5.49
C SER A 25 5.86 0.20 4.74
N PHE A 26 5.75 -0.78 3.84
CA PHE A 26 4.59 -0.96 2.96
C PHE A 26 3.28 -1.22 3.73
N ALA A 27 3.33 -2.08 4.75
CA ALA A 27 2.17 -2.36 5.59
C ALA A 27 1.65 -1.09 6.31
N SER A 28 2.56 -0.21 6.75
CA SER A 28 2.18 1.07 7.36
C SER A 28 1.54 2.03 6.35
N ALA A 29 1.99 2.04 5.09
CA ALA A 29 1.36 2.83 4.05
C ALA A 29 -0.09 2.37 3.79
N ILE A 30 -0.32 1.06 3.78
CA ILE A 30 -1.66 0.48 3.62
C ILE A 30 -2.55 0.88 4.81
N GLU A 31 -2.07 0.71 6.05
CA GLU A 31 -2.85 1.05 7.24
C GLU A 31 -3.18 2.55 7.33
N GLU A 32 -2.21 3.41 7.03
CA GLU A 32 -2.36 4.86 7.22
C GLU A 32 -3.13 5.53 6.08
N LEU A 33 -2.95 5.09 4.83
CA LEU A 33 -3.34 5.86 3.65
C LEU A 33 -4.46 5.22 2.83
N TYR A 34 -4.76 3.93 2.99
CA TYR A 34 -5.70 3.24 2.11
C TYR A 34 -7.12 3.30 2.66
N ALA A 35 -8.07 3.56 1.76
CA ALA A 35 -9.49 3.60 2.12
C ALA A 35 -10.03 2.19 2.40
N PRO A 36 -11.07 2.04 3.26
CA PRO A 36 -11.70 0.76 3.53
C PRO A 36 -12.19 0.00 2.28
N ASP A 37 -12.60 0.74 1.25
CA ASP A 37 -13.13 0.29 -0.03
C ASP A 37 -12.08 0.28 -1.17
N ILE A 38 -10.78 0.26 -0.84
CA ILE A 38 -9.71 0.24 -1.84
C ILE A 38 -9.89 -0.88 -2.87
N VAL A 39 -9.57 -0.57 -4.13
CA VAL A 39 -9.48 -1.54 -5.22
C VAL A 39 -8.02 -1.64 -5.68
N SER A 40 -7.44 -2.83 -5.55
CA SER A 40 -6.14 -3.19 -6.10
C SER A 40 -6.33 -3.89 -7.44
N ILE A 41 -5.70 -3.37 -8.49
CA ILE A 41 -5.73 -3.93 -9.84
C ILE A 41 -4.34 -4.46 -10.18
N GLU A 42 -4.25 -5.75 -10.50
CA GLU A 42 -3.00 -6.46 -10.79
C GLU A 42 -2.88 -6.75 -12.29
N PRO A 43 -1.65 -6.89 -12.83
CA PRO A 43 -1.46 -7.28 -14.21
C PRO A 43 -1.93 -8.73 -14.46
N PRO A 44 -2.40 -9.04 -15.69
CA PRO A 44 -2.77 -10.41 -16.05
C PRO A 44 -1.63 -11.40 -15.82
N GLY A 45 -1.94 -12.55 -15.22
CA GLY A 45 -0.96 -13.58 -14.90
C GLY A 45 -0.15 -13.33 -13.62
N SER A 46 -0.50 -12.31 -12.82
CA SER A 46 0.01 -12.17 -11.45
C SER A 46 -0.40 -13.36 -10.58
N ASN A 47 0.37 -13.63 -9.53
CA ASN A 47 0.03 -14.64 -8.52
C ASN A 47 -1.15 -14.20 -7.62
N ALA A 48 -1.51 -12.91 -7.66
CA ALA A 48 -2.68 -12.37 -6.97
C ALA A 48 -3.87 -12.23 -7.95
N PRO A 49 -5.13 -12.21 -7.45
CA PRO A 49 -6.29 -11.93 -8.28
C PRO A 49 -6.14 -10.61 -9.06
N GLU A 50 -6.55 -10.60 -10.33
CA GLU A 50 -6.46 -9.40 -11.21
C GLU A 50 -7.19 -8.17 -10.62
N ARG A 51 -8.22 -8.42 -9.82
CA ARG A 51 -8.95 -7.38 -9.09
C ARG A 51 -9.21 -7.86 -7.66
N LEU A 52 -8.82 -7.05 -6.69
CA LEU A 52 -9.01 -7.30 -5.27
C LEU A 52 -9.60 -6.07 -4.60
N GLU A 53 -10.69 -6.23 -3.86
CA GLU A 53 -11.42 -5.12 -3.24
C GLU A 53 -11.40 -5.24 -1.71
N GLY A 54 -11.35 -4.11 -1.02
CA GLY A 54 -11.41 -4.03 0.43
C GLY A 54 -10.04 -4.04 1.10
N LEU A 55 -9.92 -3.22 2.14
CA LEU A 55 -8.66 -3.02 2.88
C LEU A 55 -8.09 -4.33 3.46
N GLU A 56 -8.94 -5.17 4.05
CA GLU A 56 -8.52 -6.44 4.65
C GLU A 56 -7.91 -7.38 3.61
N ASN A 57 -8.52 -7.47 2.44
CA ASN A 57 -8.00 -8.30 1.35
C ASN A 57 -6.63 -7.81 0.88
N VAL A 58 -6.44 -6.49 0.75
CA VAL A 58 -5.14 -5.91 0.39
C VAL A 58 -4.07 -6.15 1.46
N LYS A 59 -4.43 -6.06 2.75
CA LYS A 59 -3.52 -6.41 3.86
C LYS A 59 -3.09 -7.88 3.79
N GLN A 60 -4.04 -8.80 3.61
CA GLN A 60 -3.76 -10.22 3.50
C GLN A 60 -2.86 -10.54 2.30
N LYS A 61 -3.11 -9.95 1.13
CA LYS A 61 -2.25 -10.07 -0.05
C LYS A 61 -0.82 -9.61 0.24
N THR A 62 -0.66 -8.50 0.98
CA THR A 62 0.65 -7.96 1.35
C THR A 62 1.42 -8.92 2.27
N VAL A 63 0.73 -9.49 3.28
CA VAL A 63 1.33 -10.51 4.16
C VAL A 63 1.75 -11.75 3.37
N GLN A 64 0.93 -12.20 2.42
CA GLN A 64 1.27 -13.34 1.56
C GLN A 64 2.48 -13.04 0.68
N PHE A 65 2.54 -11.84 0.10
CA PHE A 65 3.70 -11.39 -0.68
C PHE A 65 4.97 -11.41 0.16
N ASP A 66 4.97 -10.78 1.33
CA ASP A 66 6.12 -10.73 2.23
C ASP A 66 6.58 -12.12 2.65
N ALA A 67 5.65 -13.06 2.88
CA ALA A 67 5.99 -14.45 3.21
C ALA A 67 6.62 -15.23 2.05
N MET A 68 6.42 -14.80 0.81
CA MET A 68 7.03 -15.40 -0.39
C MET A 68 8.38 -14.76 -0.75
N VAL A 69 8.71 -13.60 -0.19
CA VAL A 69 9.99 -12.92 -0.43
C VAL A 69 11.06 -13.46 0.50
N GLU A 70 12.05 -14.17 -0.04
CA GLU A 70 13.18 -14.69 0.74
C GLU A 70 14.13 -13.58 1.21
N ALA A 71 14.40 -12.58 0.35
CA ALA A 71 15.27 -11.46 0.68
C ALA A 71 14.95 -10.22 -0.18
N HIS A 72 15.02 -9.03 0.44
CA HIS A 72 15.04 -7.76 -0.27
C HIS A 72 16.49 -7.36 -0.58
N HIS A 73 16.81 -7.19 -1.87
CA HIS A 73 18.16 -6.77 -2.31
C HIS A 73 18.29 -5.26 -2.53
N GLY A 74 17.18 -4.52 -2.50
CA GLY A 74 17.15 -3.07 -2.62
C GLY A 74 15.75 -2.56 -2.87
N ILE A 75 15.50 -1.32 -2.45
CA ILE A 75 14.25 -0.60 -2.71
C ILE A 75 14.64 0.77 -3.28
N THR A 76 14.03 1.15 -4.39
CA THR A 76 14.22 2.48 -4.99
C THR A 76 12.84 3.07 -5.28
N VAL A 77 12.60 4.29 -4.81
CA VAL A 77 11.32 4.98 -4.97
C VAL A 77 11.60 6.40 -5.47
N SER A 78 11.00 6.77 -6.60
CA SER A 78 11.11 8.11 -7.18
C SER A 78 10.50 9.16 -6.26
N ASP A 79 10.67 10.44 -6.62
CA ASP A 79 9.91 11.50 -5.98
C ASP A 79 8.40 11.38 -6.32
N PRO A 80 7.52 11.98 -5.50
CA PRO A 80 6.10 12.11 -5.80
C PRO A 80 5.87 12.79 -7.16
N VAL A 81 4.83 12.34 -7.89
CA VAL A 81 4.41 12.87 -9.22
C VAL A 81 3.21 13.81 -9.12
#